data_AF-A0A7Y3NJ87-F1
#
_entry.id   AF-A0A7Y3NJ87-F1
#
_cell.length_a   1.000
_cell.length_b   1.000
_cell.length_c   1.000
_cell.angle_alpha   90.00
_cell.angle_beta   90.00
_cell.angle_gamma   90.00
#
_symmetry.space_group_name_H-M   'P 1'
#
loop_
_entity.id
_entity.type
_entity.pdbx_description
1 polymer ?
#
loop_
_entity_poly.entity_id
_entity_poly.type
_entity_poly.pdbx_seq_one_letter_code
_entity_poly.pdbx_strand_id
1 'polypeptide(L)'
;MQLRYNAPVTFSFALLCTLAMLIDQYVAPGFVNYLRAPGADFNPAHTAQWFGILLYVFGHENWTHLWNNLLFLLLLGPILEEKYAPKPMLFMMLSTTLVTGIFNILMRQP
;
A
#
# COMPACT_ATOMS: atom_id res chain seq x y z
N MET A 1 6.41 28.55 -6.51
CA MET A 1 6.74 27.13 -6.80
C MET A 1 5.51 26.50 -7.41
N GLN A 2 5.54 26.11 -8.68
CA GLN A 2 4.46 25.32 -9.25
C GLN A 2 4.67 23.87 -8.76
N LEU A 3 3.70 23.32 -8.04
CA LEU A 3 3.69 21.89 -7.76
C LEU A 3 3.51 21.17 -9.10
N ARG A 4 4.62 20.80 -9.74
CA ARG A 4 4.57 20.01 -10.96
C ARG A 4 4.24 18.58 -10.55
N TYR A 5 3.04 18.12 -10.90
CA TYR A 5 2.53 16.78 -10.61
C TYR A 5 3.24 15.74 -11.51
N ASN A 6 4.55 15.61 -11.36
CA ASN A 6 5.40 14.82 -12.26
C ASN A 6 5.40 13.33 -11.93
N ALA A 7 4.80 12.95 -10.80
CA ALA A 7 4.78 11.58 -10.30
C ALA A 7 3.36 11.19 -9.82
N PRO A 8 2.38 11.12 -10.74
CA PRO A 8 0.98 10.88 -10.38
C PRO A 8 0.78 9.58 -9.58
N VAL A 9 1.45 8.48 -9.92
CA VAL A 9 1.28 7.20 -9.21
C VAL A 9 1.83 7.30 -7.79
N THR A 10 3.02 7.86 -7.63
CA THR A 10 3.68 8.02 -6.33
C THR A 10 2.84 8.89 -5.39
N PHE A 11 2.40 10.06 -5.86
CA PHE A 11 1.60 10.98 -5.04
C PHE A 11 0.20 10.43 -4.74
N SER A 12 -0.47 9.79 -5.72
CA SER A 12 -1.76 9.15 -5.48
C SER A 12 -1.65 8.03 -4.44
N PHE A 13 -0.60 7.21 -4.49
CA PHE A 13 -0.37 6.17 -3.49
C PHE A 13 -0.15 6.76 -2.09
N ALA A 14 0.70 7.77 -1.97
CA ALA A 14 0.96 8.43 -0.69
C ALA A 14 -0.32 9.06 -0.10
N LEU A 15 -1.13 9.69 -0.95
CA LEU A 15 -2.42 10.26 -0.56
C LEU A 15 -3.39 9.18 -0.08
N LEU A 16 -3.52 8.06 -0.80
CA LEU A 16 -4.40 6.96 -0.42
C LEU A 16 -4.01 6.34 0.92
N CYS A 17 -2.71 6.12 1.18
CA CYS A 17 -2.23 5.60 2.47
C CYS A 17 -2.53 6.58 3.62
N THR A 18 -2.34 7.89 3.37
CA THR A 18 -2.64 8.93 4.36
C THR A 18 -4.15 9.01 4.63
N LEU A 19 -4.98 8.95 3.60
CA LEU A 19 -6.44 8.94 3.74
C LEU A 19 -6.92 7.69 4.50
N ALA A 20 -6.34 6.51 4.24
CA ALA A 20 -6.66 5.30 4.97
C ALA A 20 -6.38 5.45 6.48
N MET A 21 -5.24 6.06 6.84
CA MET A 21 -4.90 6.38 8.23
C MET A 21 -5.85 7.42 8.86
N LEU A 22 -6.24 8.46 8.12
CA LEU A 22 -7.19 9.46 8.62
C LEU A 22 -8.60 8.87 8.81
N ILE A 23 -9.04 8.01 7.88
CA ILE A 23 -10.31 7.30 7.99
C ILE A 23 -10.29 6.44 9.25
N ASP A 24 -9.23 5.67 9.46
CA ASP A 24 -9.08 4.84 10.66
C ASP A 24 -9.12 5.66 11.94
N GLN A 25 -8.41 6.78 12.01
CA GLN A 25 -8.33 7.54 13.24
C GLN A 25 -9.61 8.34 13.57
N TYR A 26 -10.30 8.86 12.55
CA TYR A 26 -11.34 9.87 12.77
C TYR A 26 -12.74 9.47 12.30
N VAL A 27 -12.86 8.53 11.35
CA VAL A 27 -14.15 8.20 10.72
C VAL A 27 -14.63 6.81 11.12
N ALA A 28 -13.74 5.82 11.06
CA ALA A 28 -14.03 4.42 11.30
C ALA A 28 -12.84 3.74 12.02
N PRO A 29 -12.74 3.87 13.35
CA PRO A 29 -11.72 3.18 14.15
C PRO A 29 -11.67 1.68 13.87
N GLY A 30 -10.49 1.19 13.46
CA GLY A 30 -10.27 -0.19 13.06
C GLY A 30 -10.45 -0.46 11.57
N PHE A 31 -10.68 0.57 10.74
CA PHE A 31 -10.74 0.46 9.28
C PHE A 31 -9.48 -0.20 8.69
N VAL A 32 -8.28 0.14 9.17
CA VAL A 32 -7.04 -0.48 8.68
C VAL A 32 -6.98 -1.98 8.94
N ASN A 33 -7.80 -2.52 9.85
CA ASN A 33 -7.86 -3.96 10.11
C ASN A 33 -8.42 -4.74 8.90
N TYR A 34 -9.28 -4.11 8.11
CA TYR A 34 -9.77 -4.68 6.85
C TYR A 34 -8.73 -4.59 5.72
N LEU A 35 -7.72 -3.73 5.88
CA LEU A 35 -6.59 -3.55 4.97
C LEU A 35 -5.34 -4.28 5.49
N ARG A 36 -5.50 -5.40 6.19
CA ARG A 36 -4.36 -6.21 6.66
C ARG A 36 -3.99 -7.26 5.62
N ALA A 37 -2.69 -7.53 5.54
CA ALA A 37 -2.19 -8.62 4.72
C ALA A 37 -2.69 -9.95 5.29
N PRO A 38 -3.28 -10.84 4.46
CA PRO A 38 -3.68 -12.17 4.90
C PRO A 38 -2.46 -12.98 5.35
N GLY A 39 -2.59 -13.70 6.47
CA GLY A 39 -1.53 -14.51 7.07
C GLY A 39 -1.80 -16.02 6.96
N ALA A 40 -1.38 -16.76 7.98
CA ALA A 40 -1.56 -18.23 8.07
C ALA A 40 -3.03 -18.67 8.08
N ASP A 41 -3.95 -17.76 8.43
CA ASP A 41 -5.39 -17.94 8.50
C ASP A 41 -6.11 -17.69 7.16
N PHE A 42 -5.36 -17.51 6.06
CA PHE A 42 -5.92 -17.31 4.74
C PHE A 42 -6.74 -18.51 4.27
N ASN A 43 -8.01 -18.26 3.94
CA ASN A 43 -8.94 -19.20 3.37
C ASN A 43 -9.29 -18.77 1.92
N PRO A 44 -8.83 -19.53 0.91
CA PRO A 44 -9.11 -19.26 -0.49
C PRO A 44 -10.61 -19.17 -0.84
N ALA A 45 -11.49 -19.80 -0.06
CA ALA A 45 -12.94 -19.78 -0.28
C ALA A 45 -13.59 -18.42 0.05
N HIS A 46 -12.92 -17.56 0.82
CA HIS A 46 -13.41 -16.21 1.12
C HIS A 46 -12.84 -15.19 0.12
N THR A 47 -13.64 -14.83 -0.89
CA THR A 47 -13.30 -13.83 -1.91
C THR A 47 -12.84 -12.48 -1.34
N ALA A 48 -13.33 -12.08 -0.16
CA ALA A 48 -12.89 -10.87 0.53
C ALA A 48 -11.39 -10.86 0.87
N GLN A 49 -10.80 -12.02 1.22
CA GLN A 49 -9.41 -12.10 1.65
C GLN A 49 -8.43 -11.92 0.48
N TRP A 50 -8.85 -12.22 -0.76
CA TRP A 50 -8.06 -11.94 -1.96
C TRP A 50 -7.85 -10.44 -2.18
N PHE A 51 -8.82 -9.61 -1.82
CA PHE A 51 -8.64 -8.15 -1.83
C PHE A 51 -7.60 -7.72 -0.78
N GLY A 52 -7.50 -8.43 0.35
CA GLY A 52 -6.46 -8.20 1.34
C GLY A 52 -5.04 -8.32 0.78
N ILE A 53 -4.80 -9.22 -0.19
CA ILE A 53 -3.49 -9.37 -0.86
C ILE A 53 -3.08 -8.10 -1.63
N LEU A 54 -4.04 -7.34 -2.15
CA LEU A 54 -3.77 -6.14 -2.95
C LEU A 54 -3.88 -4.85 -2.13
N LEU A 55 -4.82 -4.81 -1.20
CA LEU A 55 -5.16 -3.60 -0.47
C LEU A 55 -4.31 -3.38 0.78
N TYR A 56 -3.55 -4.39 1.24
CA TYR A 56 -2.85 -4.25 2.51
C TYR A 56 -1.79 -3.16 2.52
N VAL A 57 -1.22 -2.82 1.37
CA VAL A 57 -0.20 -1.77 1.25
C VAL A 57 -0.70 -0.38 1.58
N PHE A 58 -2.03 -0.16 1.61
CA PHE A 58 -2.62 1.09 2.05
C PHE A 58 -2.81 1.17 3.57
N GLY A 59 -2.91 0.02 4.25
CA GLY A 59 -3.11 -0.08 5.69
C GLY A 59 -1.79 0.05 6.46
N HIS A 60 -1.75 0.92 7.47
CA HIS A 60 -0.58 1.11 8.33
C HIS A 60 -0.99 1.02 9.80
N GLU A 61 -0.10 0.52 10.66
CA GLU A 61 -0.40 0.32 12.09
C GLU A 61 -0.47 1.65 12.87
N ASN A 62 0.40 2.60 12.53
CA ASN A 62 0.51 3.89 13.21
C ASN A 62 1.17 4.94 12.31
N TRP A 63 1.12 6.21 12.75
CA TRP A 63 1.71 7.34 12.03
C TRP A 63 3.22 7.22 11.80
N THR A 64 3.96 6.63 12.75
CA THR A 64 5.41 6.42 12.58
C THR A 64 5.69 5.42 11.47
N HIS A 65 4.92 4.32 11.40
CA HIS A 65 5.01 3.34 10.33
C HIS A 65 4.67 3.95 8.98
N LEU A 66 3.58 4.75 8.89
CA LEU A 66 3.24 5.47 7.67
C LEU A 66 4.34 6.44 7.25
N TRP A 67 4.83 7.28 8.17
CA TRP A 67 5.83 8.30 7.84
C TRP A 67 7.13 7.71 7.33
N ASN A 68 7.65 6.68 8.00
CA ASN A 68 8.89 6.06 7.60
C ASN A 68 8.79 5.46 6.19
N ASN A 69 7.66 4.83 5.84
CA ASN A 69 7.44 4.28 4.49
C ASN A 69 7.24 5.37 3.44
N LEU A 70 6.41 6.38 3.72
CA LEU A 70 6.15 7.46 2.77
C LEU A 70 7.38 8.32 2.51
N LEU A 71 8.28 8.49 3.48
CA LEU A 71 9.53 9.21 3.27
C LEU A 71 10.37 8.53 2.18
N PHE A 72 10.55 7.21 2.24
CA PHE A 72 11.27 6.48 1.19
C PHE A 72 10.55 6.56 -0.16
N LEU A 73 9.22 6.39 -0.16
CA LEU A 73 8.42 6.40 -1.38
C LEU A 73 8.38 7.77 -2.05
N LEU A 74 8.25 8.86 -1.29
CA LEU A 74 8.24 10.22 -1.81
C LEU A 74 9.63 10.71 -2.21
N LEU A 75 10.70 10.17 -1.61
CA LEU A 75 12.07 10.47 -2.00
C LEU A 75 12.46 9.79 -3.31
N LEU A 76 12.19 8.48 -3.44
CA LEU A 76 12.63 7.68 -4.59
C LEU A 76 11.58 7.57 -5.70
N GLY A 77 10.30 7.51 -5.33
CA GLY A 77 9.18 7.28 -6.25
C GLY A 77 9.11 8.27 -7.40
N PRO A 78 9.21 9.59 -7.19
CA PRO A 78 9.12 10.54 -8.29
C PRO A 78 10.28 10.41 -9.29
N ILE A 79 11.48 10.12 -8.81
CA ILE A 79 12.68 9.91 -9.65
C ILE A 79 12.50 8.65 -10.51
N LEU A 80 11.97 7.57 -9.93
CA LEU A 80 11.68 6.34 -10.65
C LEU A 80 10.55 6.52 -11.67
N GLU A 81 9.49 7.23 -11.29
CA GLU A 81 8.33 7.47 -12.15
C GLU A 81 8.66 8.37 -13.33
N GLU A 82 9.51 9.39 -13.14
CA GLU A 82 10.02 10.22 -14.23
C GLU A 82 10.92 9.42 -15.18
N LYS A 83 11.74 8.49 -14.64
CA LYS A 83 12.65 7.65 -15.43
C LYS A 83 11.95 6.54 -16.21
N TYR A 84 10.96 5.89 -15.61
CA TYR A 84 10.32 4.68 -16.15
C TYR A 84 8.88 4.91 -16.63
N ALA A 85 8.37 6.13 -16.51
CA ALA A 85 6.97 6.50 -16.75
C ALA A 85 5.97 5.92 -15.72
N PRO A 86 4.77 6.51 -15.60
CA PRO A 86 3.76 6.10 -14.62
C PRO A 86 3.25 4.66 -14.78
N LYS A 87 3.06 4.18 -16.02
CA LYS A 87 2.48 2.85 -16.26
C LYS A 87 3.40 1.72 -15.76
N PRO A 88 4.71 1.69 -16.09
CA PRO A 88 5.62 0.70 -15.49
C PRO A 88 5.75 0.83 -13.99
N MET A 89 5.74 2.05 -13.43
CA MET A 89 5.74 2.26 -11.97
C MET A 89 4.55 1.57 -11.30
N LEU A 90 3.34 1.78 -11.82
CA LEU A 90 2.14 1.13 -11.31
C LEU A 90 2.22 -0.40 -11.42
N PHE A 91 2.72 -0.93 -12.54
CA PHE A 91 2.91 -2.37 -12.72
C PHE A 91 3.92 -2.96 -11.72
N MET A 92 5.04 -2.27 -11.49
CA MET A 92 6.03 -2.67 -10.48
C MET A 92 5.42 -2.70 -9.08
N MET A 93 4.66 -1.68 -8.70
CA MET A 93 3.97 -1.64 -7.40
C MET A 93 2.95 -2.79 -7.26
N LEU A 94 2.09 -2.99 -8.25
CA LEU A 94 1.08 -4.05 -8.24
C LEU A 94 1.70 -5.45 -8.18
N SER A 95 2.73 -5.70 -9.00
CA SER A 95 3.43 -6.99 -9.02
C SER A 95 4.14 -7.25 -7.69
N THR A 96 4.79 -6.24 -7.11
CA THR A 96 5.46 -6.35 -5.82
C THR A 96 4.44 -6.73 -4.73
N THR A 97 3.36 -5.95 -4.60
CA THR A 97 2.29 -6.19 -3.61
C THR A 97 1.70 -7.59 -3.74
N LEU A 98 1.39 -8.03 -4.96
CA LEU A 98 0.85 -9.37 -5.20
C LEU A 98 1.82 -10.46 -4.75
N VAL A 99 3.08 -10.37 -5.19
CA VAL A 99 4.11 -11.36 -4.87
C VAL A 99 4.34 -11.40 -3.36
N THR A 100 4.59 -10.26 -2.72
CA THR A 100 4.85 -10.20 -1.28
C THR A 100 3.64 -10.60 -0.44
N GLY A 101 2.41 -10.29 -0.88
CA GLY A 101 1.20 -10.73 -0.21
C GLY A 101 1.00 -12.24 -0.28
N ILE A 102 1.29 -12.88 -1.42
CA ILE A 102 1.29 -14.35 -1.54
C ILE A 102 2.37 -14.96 -0.65
N PHE A 103 3.59 -14.40 -0.65
CA PHE A 103 4.66 -14.87 0.24
C PHE A 103 4.26 -14.76 1.71
N ASN A 104 3.56 -13.70 2.12
CA ASN A 104 3.08 -13.55 3.49
C ASN A 104 2.07 -14.64 3.87
N ILE A 105 1.19 -15.08 2.95
CA ILE A 105 0.30 -16.21 3.19
C ILE A 105 1.10 -17.52 3.36
N LEU A 106 2.09 -17.75 2.49
CA LEU A 106 2.81 -19.02 2.43
C LEU A 106 3.85 -19.19 3.56
N MET A 107 4.50 -18.10 3.98
CA MET A 107 5.65 -18.17 4.89
C MET A 107 5.33 -17.75 6.33
N ARG A 108 4.25 -17.00 6.55
CA ARG A 108 3.90 -16.56 7.90
C ARG A 108 3.44 -17.77 8.70
N GLN A 109 4.23 -18.14 9.71
CA GLN A 109 3.82 -19.14 10.69
C GLN A 109 2.79 -18.51 11.65
N PRO A 110 1.80 -19.30 12.13
CA PRO A 110 0.80 -18.82 13.08
C PRO A 110 1.40 -18.36 14.41
#